data_AF-A0A285NSW9-F1
#
_entry.id   AF-A0A285NSW9-F1
#
_cell.length_a   1.000
_cell.length_b   1.000
_cell.length_c   1.000
_cell.angle_alpha   90.00
_cell.angle_beta   90.00
_cell.angle_gamma   90.00
#
_symmetry.space_group_name_H-M   'P 1'
#
loop_
_entity.id
_entity.type
_entity.pdbx_description
1 polymer ?
#
loop_
_entity_poly.entity_id
_entity_poly.type
_entity_poly.pdbx_seq_one_letter_code
_entity_poly.pdbx_strand_id
1 'polypeptide(L)'
;MDRSEALDRAAEIVDAVENEQMPVPVREVWVYGDVALGLDPIDRLDVYLAKDVLFGGDADRSEEFVDSHGIEGVGKSVRAEWAEEHPEHLRANANGHAAPEKCLAAHLLDDGEPIHLEVCNASFDDNVTRRLEGAKAREDWEKLLDPRAACLWAEGTRSDEAMRKLRESELPFPTLSESLEMLGLDEDDAEDAAQTLHEWRAEQEGATVRGDVV
;
A
#
# COMPACT_ATOMS: atom_id res chain seq x y z
N MET A 1 7.28 -16.62 -2.86
CA MET A 1 6.70 -16.73 -4.21
C MET A 1 7.76 -16.44 -5.26
N ASP A 2 7.57 -16.90 -6.49
CA ASP A 2 8.50 -16.58 -7.59
C ASP A 2 8.39 -15.10 -7.94
N ARG A 3 9.52 -14.45 -8.26
CA ARG A 3 9.50 -13.01 -8.59
C ARG A 3 8.59 -12.68 -9.77
N SER A 4 8.55 -13.54 -10.79
CA SER A 4 7.67 -13.34 -11.95
C SER A 4 6.20 -13.38 -11.57
N GLU A 5 5.82 -14.29 -10.68
CA GLU A 5 4.45 -14.40 -10.15
C GLU A 5 4.07 -13.13 -9.38
N ALA A 6 4.99 -12.60 -8.55
CA ALA A 6 4.78 -11.35 -7.83
C ALA A 6 4.60 -10.14 -8.77
N LEU A 7 5.37 -10.07 -9.86
CA LEU A 7 5.25 -8.98 -10.84
C LEU A 7 3.97 -9.07 -11.66
N ASP A 8 3.53 -10.28 -12.00
CA ASP A 8 2.24 -10.49 -12.66
C ASP A 8 1.09 -10.11 -11.71
N ARG A 9 1.21 -10.44 -10.42
CA ARG A 9 0.24 -10.02 -9.41
C ARG A 9 0.19 -8.49 -9.21
N ALA A 10 1.34 -7.84 -9.19
CA ALA A 10 1.41 -6.37 -9.15
C ALA A 10 0.77 -5.75 -10.41
N ALA A 11 0.92 -6.40 -11.58
CA ALA A 11 0.26 -5.97 -12.80
C ALA A 11 -1.26 -6.10 -12.73
N GLU A 12 -1.79 -7.18 -12.14
CA GLU A 12 -3.22 -7.36 -11.91
C GLU A 12 -3.81 -6.32 -10.95
N ILE A 13 -3.09 -5.96 -9.88
CA ILE A 13 -3.51 -4.87 -8.97
C ILE A 13 -3.62 -3.55 -9.74
N VAL A 14 -2.65 -3.25 -10.61
CA VAL A 14 -2.71 -2.06 -11.48
C VAL A 14 -3.89 -2.14 -12.45
N ASP A 15 -4.13 -3.30 -13.05
CA ASP A 15 -5.26 -3.51 -13.97
C ASP A 15 -6.60 -3.25 -13.27
N ALA A 16 -6.78 -3.76 -12.05
CA ALA A 16 -7.99 -3.51 -11.25
C ALA A 16 -8.15 -2.02 -10.91
N VAL A 17 -7.09 -1.36 -10.43
CA VAL A 17 -7.11 0.08 -10.12
C VAL A 17 -7.42 0.94 -11.34
N GLU A 18 -6.91 0.57 -12.51
CA GLU A 18 -7.12 1.32 -13.76
C GLU A 18 -8.53 1.14 -14.34
N ASN A 19 -9.10 -0.06 -14.22
CA ASN A 19 -10.31 -0.44 -14.98
C ASN A 19 -11.57 -0.61 -14.14
N GLU A 20 -11.47 -0.73 -12.81
CA GLU A 20 -12.60 -1.03 -11.93
C GLU A 20 -12.91 0.14 -10.97
N GLN A 21 -14.15 0.18 -10.47
CA GLN A 21 -14.49 1.17 -9.44
C GLN A 21 -13.90 0.70 -8.09
N MET A 22 -12.91 1.43 -7.59
CA MET A 22 -12.34 1.17 -6.27
C MET A 22 -13.24 1.71 -5.13
N PRO A 23 -13.18 1.15 -3.91
CA PRO A 23 -13.92 1.66 -2.73
C PRO A 23 -13.61 3.12 -2.40
N VAL A 24 -12.41 3.59 -2.75
CA VAL A 24 -11.96 4.98 -2.71
C VAL A 24 -11.12 5.27 -3.96
N PRO A 25 -11.04 6.52 -4.44
CA PRO A 25 -10.16 6.85 -5.55
C PRO A 25 -8.71 6.52 -5.18
N VAL A 26 -8.03 5.75 -6.01
CA VAL A 26 -6.58 5.50 -5.91
C VAL A 26 -5.88 6.47 -6.84
N ARG A 27 -4.78 7.07 -6.36
CA ARG A 27 -3.96 8.04 -7.10
C ARG A 27 -2.61 7.47 -7.54
N GLU A 28 -2.04 6.54 -6.77
CA GLU A 28 -0.75 5.94 -7.08
C GLU A 28 -0.71 4.47 -6.65
N VAL A 29 -0.01 3.65 -7.43
CA VAL A 29 0.32 2.26 -7.13
C VAL A 29 1.82 2.06 -7.26
N TRP A 30 2.47 1.66 -6.17
CA TRP A 30 3.90 1.42 -6.10
C TRP A 30 4.19 0.01 -5.61
N VAL A 31 5.30 -0.56 -6.06
CA VAL A 31 5.92 -1.73 -5.44
C VAL A 31 7.25 -1.33 -4.81
N TYR A 32 7.58 -1.95 -3.68
CA TYR A 32 8.82 -1.65 -2.95
C TYR A 32 9.40 -2.93 -2.33
N GLY A 33 10.56 -2.81 -1.67
CA GLY A 33 11.19 -3.96 -1.03
C GLY A 33 11.72 -4.99 -2.04
N ASP A 34 11.61 -6.27 -1.70
CA ASP A 34 12.31 -7.36 -2.39
C ASP A 34 12.03 -7.43 -3.90
N VAL A 35 10.77 -7.18 -4.29
CA VAL A 35 10.38 -7.17 -5.71
C VAL A 35 11.03 -6.02 -6.47
N ALA A 36 11.18 -4.84 -5.84
CA ALA A 36 11.83 -3.69 -6.44
C ALA A 36 13.36 -3.88 -6.56
N LEU A 37 13.94 -4.65 -5.64
CA LEU A 37 15.36 -5.01 -5.63
C LEU A 37 15.69 -6.19 -6.56
N GLY A 38 14.68 -6.81 -7.17
CA GLY A 38 14.87 -7.93 -8.09
C GLY A 38 15.25 -9.24 -7.41
N LEU A 39 14.96 -9.43 -6.11
CA LEU A 39 15.20 -10.69 -5.42
C LEU A 39 14.31 -11.81 -5.98
N ASP A 40 14.83 -13.04 -6.00
CA ASP A 40 14.08 -14.22 -6.46
C ASP A 40 14.61 -15.48 -5.74
N PRO A 41 13.78 -16.20 -4.95
CA PRO A 41 12.37 -15.90 -4.65
C PRO A 41 12.20 -14.64 -3.78
N ILE A 42 10.96 -14.15 -3.66
CA ILE A 42 10.60 -13.15 -2.65
C ILE A 42 9.69 -13.75 -1.59
N ASP A 43 9.82 -13.30 -0.34
CA ASP A 43 8.99 -13.80 0.76
C ASP A 43 7.56 -13.22 0.70
N ARG A 44 7.45 -11.96 0.27
CA ARG A 44 6.19 -11.19 0.22
C ARG A 44 6.25 -10.12 -0.87
N LEU A 45 5.12 -9.83 -1.50
CA LEU A 45 4.96 -8.66 -2.38
C LEU A 45 4.51 -7.45 -1.55
N ASP A 46 5.32 -6.40 -1.54
CA ASP A 46 5.02 -5.15 -0.85
C ASP A 46 4.45 -4.11 -1.83
N VAL A 47 3.22 -3.65 -1.58
CA VAL A 47 2.48 -2.71 -2.43
C VAL A 47 2.05 -1.49 -1.62
N TYR A 48 2.24 -0.30 -2.18
CA TYR A 48 1.75 0.94 -1.61
C TYR A 48 0.68 1.56 -2.52
N LEU A 49 -0.46 1.93 -1.92
CA LEU A 49 -1.55 2.65 -2.57
C LEU A 49 -1.69 4.04 -1.96
N ALA A 50 -1.46 5.07 -2.76
CA ALA A 50 -1.91 6.41 -2.43
C ALA A 50 -3.39 6.52 -2.81
N LYS A 51 -4.25 6.95 -1.88
CA LYS A 51 -5.68 7.12 -2.11
C LYS A 51 -6.16 8.53 -1.77
N ASP A 52 -7.30 8.92 -2.31
CA ASP A 52 -7.98 10.14 -1.89
C ASP A 52 -8.96 9.91 -0.75
N VAL A 53 -9.22 10.98 0.00
CA VAL A 53 -10.36 11.04 0.91
C VAL A 53 -11.59 11.42 0.08
N LEU A 54 -12.70 10.73 0.31
CA LEU A 54 -13.96 11.10 -0.33
C LEU A 54 -14.44 12.45 0.23
N PHE A 55 -14.65 13.41 -0.66
CA PHE A 55 -15.30 14.68 -0.35
C PHE A 55 -16.69 14.69 -0.97
N GLY A 56 -17.73 14.89 -0.16
CA GLY A 56 -19.11 15.08 -0.65
C GLY A 56 -19.72 13.86 -1.33
N GLY A 57 -19.43 12.65 -0.84
CA GLY A 57 -20.08 11.42 -1.32
C GLY A 57 -21.55 11.31 -0.92
N ASP A 58 -22.16 10.15 -1.18
CA ASP A 58 -23.56 9.82 -0.84
C ASP A 58 -23.76 9.59 0.66
N ALA A 59 -23.38 10.57 1.48
CA ALA A 59 -23.44 10.49 2.94
C ALA A 59 -24.86 10.22 3.47
N ASP A 60 -25.88 10.63 2.71
CA ASP A 60 -27.30 10.39 3.01
C ASP A 60 -27.67 8.90 2.92
N ARG A 61 -26.90 8.11 2.16
CA ARG A 61 -27.11 6.66 2.00
C ARG A 61 -26.44 5.84 3.10
N SER A 62 -25.70 6.47 4.02
CA SER A 62 -24.96 5.77 5.06
C SER A 62 -25.86 4.92 5.97
N GLU A 63 -27.09 5.37 6.26
CA GLU A 63 -28.07 4.64 7.08
C GLU A 63 -28.46 3.30 6.46
N GLU A 64 -28.53 3.20 5.13
CA GLU A 64 -28.85 1.96 4.41
C GLU A 64 -27.86 0.84 4.73
N PHE A 65 -26.57 1.18 4.83
CA PHE A 65 -25.48 0.24 5.12
C PHE A 65 -25.35 -0.08 6.60
N VAL A 66 -25.77 0.84 7.49
CA VAL A 66 -25.90 0.53 8.92
C VAL A 66 -27.02 -0.49 9.11
N ASP A 67 -28.17 -0.30 8.50
CA ASP A 67 -29.32 -1.20 8.65
C ASP A 67 -29.05 -2.59 8.05
N SER A 68 -28.37 -2.66 6.91
CA SER A 68 -28.13 -3.92 6.19
C SER A 68 -26.87 -4.66 6.63
N HIS A 69 -25.78 -3.94 6.92
CA HIS A 69 -24.46 -4.54 7.20
C HIS A 69 -23.92 -4.19 8.60
N GLY A 70 -24.55 -3.26 9.31
CA GLY A 70 -24.04 -2.77 10.60
C GLY A 70 -22.77 -1.93 10.47
N ILE A 71 -22.52 -1.32 9.29
CA ILE A 71 -21.29 -0.59 9.00
C ILE A 71 -21.60 0.89 8.77
N GLU A 72 -21.02 1.73 9.61
CA GLU A 72 -21.12 3.19 9.50
C GLU A 72 -20.13 3.74 8.47
N GLY A 73 -20.41 4.90 7.87
CA GLY A 73 -19.43 5.62 7.06
C GLY A 73 -19.33 5.20 5.59
N VAL A 74 -20.14 4.23 5.13
CA VAL A 74 -20.37 4.06 3.68
C VAL A 74 -21.08 5.31 3.14
N GLY A 75 -20.66 5.76 1.95
CA GLY A 75 -21.01 7.06 1.37
C GLY A 75 -20.16 8.24 1.89
N LYS A 76 -19.37 8.04 2.96
CA LYS A 76 -18.52 9.09 3.57
C LYS A 76 -17.03 8.79 3.44
N SER A 77 -16.63 7.57 3.79
CA SER A 77 -15.24 7.10 3.77
C SER A 77 -14.99 6.08 2.67
N VAL A 78 -16.03 5.36 2.26
CA VAL A 78 -16.04 4.41 1.14
C VAL A 78 -17.23 4.74 0.24
N ARG A 79 -17.11 4.55 -1.08
CA ARG A 79 -18.17 4.83 -2.05
C ARG A 79 -19.39 3.94 -1.80
N ALA A 80 -20.59 4.52 -1.85
CA ALA A 80 -21.83 3.78 -1.70
C ALA A 80 -22.07 2.86 -2.91
N GLU A 81 -21.93 3.39 -4.13
CA GLU A 81 -22.06 2.63 -5.39
C GLU A 81 -21.20 1.35 -5.38
N TRP A 82 -19.91 1.49 -5.07
CA TRP A 82 -19.00 0.35 -4.94
C TRP A 82 -19.50 -0.69 -3.91
N ALA A 83 -19.99 -0.23 -2.76
CA ALA A 83 -20.45 -1.12 -1.70
C ALA A 83 -21.75 -1.86 -2.06
N GLU A 84 -22.56 -1.33 -2.99
CA GLU A 84 -23.71 -2.04 -3.56
C GLU A 84 -23.30 -3.13 -4.54
N GLU A 85 -22.28 -2.86 -5.35
CA GLU A 85 -21.78 -3.80 -6.35
C GLU A 85 -20.88 -4.88 -5.71
N HIS A 86 -20.18 -4.56 -4.63
CA HIS A 86 -19.21 -5.41 -3.94
C HIS A 86 -19.46 -5.52 -2.43
N PRO A 87 -20.68 -5.89 -1.97
CA PRO A 87 -20.99 -5.99 -0.54
C PRO A 87 -20.11 -7.02 0.18
N GLU A 88 -19.65 -8.07 -0.50
CA GLU A 88 -18.76 -9.10 0.03
C GLU A 88 -17.36 -8.59 0.39
N HIS A 89 -16.93 -7.46 -0.18
CA HIS A 89 -15.64 -6.82 0.09
C HIS A 89 -15.74 -5.72 1.16
N LEU A 90 -16.94 -5.39 1.64
CA LEU A 90 -17.12 -4.36 2.65
C LEU A 90 -16.49 -4.79 3.99
N ARG A 91 -15.61 -3.94 4.53
CA ARG A 91 -14.91 -4.19 5.80
C ARG A 91 -14.96 -2.97 6.71
N ALA A 92 -15.05 -3.22 8.01
CA ALA A 92 -15.04 -2.18 9.03
C ALA A 92 -13.77 -2.22 9.89
N ASN A 93 -13.44 -1.09 10.51
CA ASN A 93 -12.48 -1.02 11.60
C ASN A 93 -13.09 -1.56 12.90
N ALA A 94 -12.30 -1.61 13.96
CA ALA A 94 -12.75 -2.12 15.26
C ALA A 94 -13.92 -1.33 15.88
N ASN A 95 -14.16 -0.10 15.41
CA ASN A 95 -15.25 0.77 15.85
C ASN A 95 -16.48 0.69 14.94
N GLY A 96 -16.56 -0.29 14.03
CA GLY A 96 -17.72 -0.47 13.15
C GLY A 96 -17.83 0.53 11.98
N HIS A 97 -16.81 1.36 11.76
CA HIS A 97 -16.79 2.29 10.63
C HIS A 97 -16.11 1.66 9.42
N ALA A 98 -16.63 1.91 8.22
CA ALA A 98 -16.05 1.49 6.96
C ALA A 98 -14.56 1.87 6.91
N ALA A 99 -13.72 0.89 6.59
CA ALA A 99 -12.28 0.99 6.62
C ALA A 99 -11.74 0.92 5.19
N PRO A 100 -11.44 2.07 4.53
CA PRO A 100 -11.04 2.09 3.13
C PRO A 100 -9.88 1.17 2.80
N GLU A 101 -8.88 1.10 3.69
CA GLU A 101 -7.72 0.23 3.55
C GLU A 101 -8.08 -1.25 3.54
N LYS A 102 -9.05 -1.65 4.38
CA LYS A 102 -9.51 -3.04 4.46
C LYS A 102 -10.43 -3.39 3.30
N CYS A 103 -11.24 -2.43 2.83
CA CYS A 103 -12.06 -2.59 1.64
C CYS A 103 -11.19 -2.71 0.39
N LEU A 104 -10.14 -1.90 0.25
CA LEU A 104 -9.15 -2.01 -0.82
C LEU A 104 -8.47 -3.37 -0.79
N ALA A 105 -7.99 -3.80 0.38
CA ALA A 105 -7.37 -5.11 0.52
C ALA A 105 -8.32 -6.25 0.16
N ALA A 106 -9.57 -6.21 0.65
CA ALA A 106 -10.56 -7.24 0.35
C ALA A 106 -10.96 -7.28 -1.13
N HIS A 107 -10.91 -6.15 -1.84
CA HIS A 107 -11.22 -6.07 -3.26
C HIS A 107 -10.03 -6.49 -4.13
N LEU A 108 -8.82 -6.11 -3.73
CA LEU A 108 -7.62 -6.28 -4.55
C LEU A 108 -6.89 -7.59 -4.30
N LEU A 109 -7.04 -8.21 -3.12
CA LEU A 109 -6.24 -9.35 -2.68
C LEU A 109 -7.11 -10.58 -2.44
N ASP A 110 -6.59 -11.75 -2.78
CA ASP A 110 -7.18 -13.02 -2.39
C ASP A 110 -6.79 -13.39 -0.95
N ASP A 111 -7.62 -14.20 -0.30
CA ASP A 111 -7.38 -14.65 1.07
C ASP A 111 -6.09 -15.47 1.18
N GLY A 112 -5.14 -14.98 1.97
CA GLY A 112 -3.90 -15.69 2.30
C GLY A 112 -2.73 -15.45 1.34
N GLU A 113 -2.86 -14.54 0.37
CA GLU A 113 -1.73 -14.13 -0.47
C GLU A 113 -0.62 -13.50 0.38
N PRO A 114 0.68 -13.80 0.13
CA PRO A 114 1.78 -13.15 0.82
C PRO A 114 2.00 -11.74 0.25
N ILE A 115 1.04 -10.85 0.51
CA ILE A 115 1.04 -9.46 0.05
C ILE A 115 0.89 -8.54 1.25
N HIS A 116 1.76 -7.54 1.33
CA HIS A 116 1.58 -6.43 2.25
C HIS A 116 1.06 -5.21 1.51
N LEU A 117 -0.07 -4.68 1.97
CA LEU A 117 -0.69 -3.50 1.42
C LEU A 117 -0.58 -2.34 2.40
N GLU A 118 0.22 -1.34 2.05
CA GLU A 118 0.23 -0.03 2.68
C GLU A 118 -0.77 0.88 1.96
N VAL A 119 -1.72 1.46 2.70
CA VAL A 119 -2.72 2.38 2.13
C VAL A 119 -2.64 3.70 2.88
N CYS A 120 -2.42 4.79 2.16
CA CYS A 120 -2.30 6.11 2.77
C CYS A 120 -2.87 7.20 1.87
N ASN A 121 -3.26 8.33 2.44
CA ASN A 121 -3.73 9.48 1.66
C ASN A 121 -2.61 10.40 1.14
N ALA A 122 -1.38 10.24 1.62
CA ALA A 122 -0.20 10.90 1.09
C ALA A 122 0.34 10.17 -0.15
N SER A 123 1.07 10.89 -1.02
CA SER A 123 1.89 10.23 -2.04
C SER A 123 2.96 9.35 -1.40
N PHE A 124 3.51 8.41 -2.17
CA PHE A 124 4.57 7.52 -1.66
C PHE A 124 5.76 8.30 -1.09
N ASP A 125 6.33 9.21 -1.87
CA ASP A 125 7.52 9.99 -1.49
C ASP A 125 7.28 10.87 -0.25
N ASP A 126 6.10 11.49 -0.15
CA ASP A 126 5.73 12.29 1.03
C ASP A 126 5.65 11.40 2.27
N ASN A 127 5.07 10.20 2.15
CA ASN A 127 4.90 9.30 3.27
C ASN A 127 6.24 8.69 3.73
N VAL A 128 7.14 8.35 2.80
CA VAL A 128 8.52 7.97 3.11
C VAL A 128 9.17 9.05 3.98
N THR A 129 9.10 10.31 3.55
CA THR A 129 9.72 11.44 4.26
C THR A 129 9.08 11.65 5.64
N ARG A 130 7.75 11.66 5.74
CA ARG A 130 7.04 11.88 7.00
C ARG A 130 7.27 10.75 8.01
N ARG A 131 7.24 9.49 7.56
CA ARG A 131 7.51 8.33 8.42
C ARG A 131 8.95 8.32 8.88
N LEU A 132 9.90 8.73 8.04
CA LEU A 132 11.30 8.89 8.42
C LEU A 132 11.48 9.93 9.53
N GLU A 133 10.90 11.13 9.37
CA GLU A 133 10.93 12.17 10.40
C GLU A 133 10.27 11.70 11.70
N GLY A 134 9.13 11.02 11.59
CA GLY A 134 8.40 10.49 12.73
C GLY A 134 9.14 9.37 13.47
N ALA A 135 9.81 8.48 12.74
CA ALA A 135 10.62 7.41 13.29
C ALA A 135 11.87 7.97 13.97
N LYS A 136 12.56 8.92 13.33
CA LYS A 136 13.73 9.61 13.92
C LYS A 136 13.39 10.33 15.22
N ALA A 137 12.22 10.97 15.29
CA ALA A 137 11.78 11.66 16.50
C ALA A 137 11.43 10.72 17.67
N ARG A 138 11.18 9.43 17.40
CA ARG A 138 10.70 8.45 18.39
C ARG A 138 11.63 7.25 18.57
N GLU A 139 12.68 7.15 17.76
CA GLU A 139 13.56 5.98 17.65
C GLU A 139 12.75 4.69 17.38
N ASP A 140 11.71 4.79 16.52
CA ASP A 140 10.80 3.68 16.16
C ASP A 140 10.89 3.36 14.67
N TRP A 141 11.91 2.57 14.30
CA TRP A 141 12.23 2.26 12.91
C TRP A 141 11.27 1.26 12.26
N GLU A 142 10.45 0.53 13.02
CA GLU A 142 9.41 -0.39 12.49
C GLU A 142 8.30 0.33 11.71
N LYS A 143 8.26 1.66 11.81
CA LYS A 143 7.33 2.53 11.06
C LYS A 143 7.88 3.01 9.74
N LEU A 144 9.15 2.76 9.43
CA LEU A 144 9.74 3.19 8.17
C LEU A 144 9.10 2.50 6.96
N LEU A 145 9.06 3.24 5.86
CA LEU A 145 8.73 2.72 4.55
C LEU A 145 10.04 2.60 3.75
N ASP A 146 10.23 1.51 3.00
CA ASP A 146 11.41 1.37 2.15
C ASP A 146 11.39 2.45 1.07
N PRO A 147 12.38 3.32 0.95
CA PRO A 147 12.41 4.31 -0.13
C PRO A 147 12.71 3.70 -1.50
N ARG A 148 13.17 2.45 -1.57
CA ARG A 148 13.54 1.77 -2.82
C ARG A 148 12.30 1.17 -3.47
N ALA A 149 11.63 1.99 -4.26
CA ALA A 149 10.33 1.66 -4.85
C ALA A 149 10.21 2.05 -6.32
N ALA A 150 9.28 1.39 -7.02
CA ALA A 150 8.94 1.65 -8.41
C ALA A 150 7.45 2.00 -8.54
N CYS A 151 7.16 3.15 -9.14
CA CYS A 151 5.80 3.57 -9.46
C CYS A 151 5.31 2.81 -10.69
N LEU A 152 4.24 2.04 -10.54
CA LEU A 152 3.63 1.25 -11.61
C LEU A 152 2.46 1.97 -12.27
N TRP A 153 1.75 2.81 -11.49
CA TRP A 153 0.62 3.58 -11.95
C TRP A 153 0.50 4.86 -11.12
N ALA A 154 0.25 5.99 -11.78
CA ALA A 154 -0.05 7.24 -11.09
C ALA A 154 -0.96 8.13 -11.94
N GLU A 155 -1.94 8.76 -11.30
CA GLU A 155 -2.78 9.80 -11.90
C GLU A 155 -3.39 9.37 -13.26
N GLY A 156 -3.92 8.15 -13.33
CA GLY A 156 -4.53 7.60 -14.54
C GLY A 156 -3.56 7.11 -15.60
N THR A 157 -2.27 7.03 -15.30
CA THR A 157 -1.23 6.60 -16.25
C THR A 157 -0.45 5.41 -15.71
N ARG A 158 -0.47 4.29 -16.45
CA ARG A 158 0.40 3.13 -16.21
C ARG A 158 1.82 3.37 -16.72
N SER A 159 2.80 2.84 -15.99
CA SER A 159 4.22 2.85 -16.36
C SER A 159 4.67 1.48 -16.88
N ASP A 160 4.52 1.26 -18.19
CA ASP A 160 5.03 0.05 -18.85
C ASP A 160 6.55 -0.08 -18.71
N GLU A 161 7.25 1.07 -18.67
CA GLU A 161 8.70 1.12 -18.51
C GLU A 161 9.16 0.69 -17.12
N ALA A 162 8.46 1.09 -16.06
CA ALA A 162 8.78 0.62 -14.71
C ALA A 162 8.56 -0.89 -14.60
N MET A 163 7.44 -1.40 -15.14
CA MET A 163 7.16 -2.84 -15.17
C MET A 163 8.22 -3.62 -15.97
N ARG A 164 8.65 -3.11 -17.13
CA ARG A 164 9.74 -3.71 -17.92
C ARG A 164 11.04 -3.77 -17.11
N LYS A 165 11.45 -2.65 -16.50
CA LYS A 165 12.69 -2.59 -15.70
C LYS A 165 12.67 -3.52 -14.51
N LEU A 166 11.52 -3.68 -13.86
CA LEU A 166 11.36 -4.67 -12.77
C LEU A 166 11.56 -6.09 -13.29
N ARG A 167 10.89 -6.46 -14.39
CA ARG A 167 11.02 -7.79 -15.01
C ARG A 167 12.46 -8.09 -15.43
N GLU A 168 13.17 -7.08 -15.95
CA GLU A 168 14.55 -7.20 -16.41
C GLU A 168 15.61 -6.94 -15.32
N SER A 169 15.17 -6.59 -14.09
CA SER A 169 16.06 -6.27 -12.95
C SER A 169 17.01 -5.10 -13.23
N GLU A 170 16.52 -4.07 -13.92
CA GLU A 170 17.29 -2.91 -14.38
C GLU A 170 17.16 -1.67 -13.48
N LEU A 171 16.53 -1.78 -12.31
CA LEU A 171 16.41 -0.67 -11.37
C LEU A 171 17.67 -0.57 -10.49
N PRO A 172 18.45 0.52 -10.58
CA PRO A 172 19.67 0.67 -9.80
C PRO A 172 19.34 1.31 -8.45
N PHE A 173 18.90 0.50 -7.48
CA PHE A 173 18.74 0.97 -6.11
C PHE A 173 20.07 0.87 -5.33
N PRO A 174 20.40 1.87 -4.49
CA PRO A 174 21.45 1.71 -3.51
C PRO A 174 20.99 0.76 -2.38
N THR A 175 21.87 0.50 -1.41
CA THR A 175 21.48 -0.23 -0.20
C THR A 175 20.41 0.56 0.59
N LEU A 176 19.74 -0.12 1.54
CA LEU A 176 18.71 0.53 2.35
C LEU A 176 19.30 1.66 3.20
N SER A 177 20.41 1.39 3.89
CA SER A 177 21.12 2.39 4.69
C SER A 177 21.55 3.58 3.84
N GLU A 178 22.20 3.36 2.68
CA GLU A 178 22.56 4.45 1.77
C GLU A 178 21.34 5.26 1.30
N SER A 179 20.20 4.59 1.04
CA SER A 179 18.96 5.30 0.68
C SER A 179 18.44 6.17 1.82
N LEU A 180 18.55 5.70 3.06
CA LEU A 180 18.13 6.44 4.26
C LEU A 180 19.09 7.61 4.57
N GLU A 181 20.39 7.43 4.36
CA GLU A 181 21.39 8.50 4.44
C GLU A 181 21.10 9.60 3.41
N MET A 182 20.77 9.22 2.17
CA MET A 182 20.35 10.17 1.12
C MET A 182 19.10 10.97 1.50
N LEU A 183 18.26 10.43 2.39
CA LEU A 183 17.08 11.11 2.95
C LEU A 183 17.38 11.89 4.24
N GLY A 184 18.63 11.89 4.73
CA GLY A 184 19.08 12.73 5.83
C GLY A 184 19.21 12.03 7.19
N LEU A 185 19.23 10.69 7.23
CA LEU A 185 19.76 9.96 8.39
C LEU A 185 21.29 10.03 8.41
N ASP A 186 21.85 10.00 9.61
CA ASP A 186 23.28 9.72 9.76
C ASP A 186 23.56 8.23 9.59
N GLU A 187 24.82 7.89 9.36
CA GLU A 187 25.29 6.53 9.03
C GLU A 187 24.86 5.50 10.09
N ASP A 188 25.07 5.81 11.38
CA ASP A 188 24.71 4.91 12.49
C ASP A 188 23.19 4.68 12.55
N ASP A 189 22.39 5.75 12.54
CA ASP A 189 20.92 5.66 12.52
C ASP A 189 20.40 4.89 11.27
N ALA A 190 21.04 5.09 10.12
CA ALA A 190 20.64 4.45 8.86
C ALA A 190 20.92 2.94 8.85
N GLU A 191 22.04 2.50 9.43
CA GLU A 191 22.36 1.09 9.62
C GLU A 191 21.37 0.41 10.59
N ASP A 192 21.13 1.03 11.75
CA ASP A 192 20.19 0.52 12.75
C ASP A 192 18.75 0.44 12.20
N ALA A 193 18.32 1.48 11.47
CA ALA A 193 17.03 1.52 10.81
C ALA A 193 16.90 0.43 9.73
N ALA A 194 17.93 0.24 8.91
CA ALA A 194 17.94 -0.78 7.87
C ALA A 194 17.85 -2.19 8.47
N GLN A 195 18.62 -2.47 9.54
CA GLN A 195 18.58 -3.75 10.23
C GLN A 195 17.19 -4.00 10.84
N THR A 196 16.63 -3.01 11.54
CA THR A 196 15.30 -3.15 12.16
C THR A 196 14.22 -3.45 11.12
N LEU A 197 14.25 -2.78 9.97
CA LEU A 197 13.28 -3.01 8.91
C LEU A 197 13.42 -4.40 8.27
N HIS A 198 14.65 -4.91 8.13
CA HIS A 198 14.90 -6.27 7.66
C HIS A 198 14.38 -7.33 8.64
N GLU A 199 14.64 -7.16 9.95
CA GLU A 199 14.16 -8.05 10.99
C GLU A 199 12.63 -8.06 11.04
N TRP A 200 12.00 -6.88 11.04
CA TRP A 200 10.54 -6.76 11.05
C TRP A 200 9.88 -7.48 9.86
N ARG A 201 10.45 -7.37 8.66
CA ARG A 201 9.92 -8.04 7.45
C ARG A 201 10.00 -9.56 7.54
N ALA A 202 11.11 -10.09 8.05
CA ALA A 202 11.34 -11.53 8.15
C ALA A 202 10.33 -12.24 9.09
N GLU A 203 9.69 -11.49 10.00
CA GLU A 203 8.70 -12.02 10.95
C GLU A 203 7.25 -11.99 10.42
N GLN A 204 6.99 -11.38 9.26
CA GLN A 204 5.63 -11.25 8.74
C GLN A 204 5.24 -12.46 7.88
N GLU A 205 4.07 -13.04 8.19
CA GLU A 205 3.48 -14.14 7.42
C GLU A 205 2.09 -13.76 6.86
N GLY A 206 1.81 -14.17 5.63
CA GLY A 206 0.51 -13.97 4.97
C GLY A 206 0.21 -12.52 4.57
N ALA A 207 -1.07 -12.27 4.28
CA ALA A 207 -1.55 -10.94 3.88
C ALA A 207 -1.57 -9.99 5.08
N THR A 208 -0.96 -8.81 4.92
CA THR A 208 -0.97 -7.78 5.97
C THR A 208 -1.41 -6.45 5.39
N VAL A 209 -2.27 -5.73 6.11
CA VAL A 209 -2.79 -4.43 5.68
C VAL A 209 -2.45 -3.40 6.73
N ARG A 210 -1.79 -2.32 6.33
CA ARG A 210 -1.52 -1.16 7.17
C ARG A 210 -2.14 0.07 6.52
N GLY A 211 -3.14 0.63 7.19
CA GLY A 211 -3.75 1.90 6.80
C GLY A 211 -3.18 3.04 7.63
N ASP A 212 -2.87 4.14 6.97
CA ASP A 212 -2.55 5.41 7.63
C ASP A 212 -3.40 6.54 7.04
N VAL A 213 -3.73 7.52 7.87
CA VAL A 213 -4.40 8.75 7.44
C VAL A 213 -3.64 9.90 8.07
N VAL A 214 -2.97 10.68 7.21
CA VAL A 214 -2.10 11.79 7.58
C VAL A 214 -2.79 13.13 7.34
#